data_AF-A0A0F9NWM6-F1
#
_entry.id   AF-A0A0F9NWM6-F1
#
_cell.length_a   1.000
_cell.length_b   1.000
_cell.length_c   1.000
_cell.angle_alpha   90.00
_cell.angle_beta   90.00
_cell.angle_gamma   90.00
#
_symmetry.space_group_name_H-M   'P 1'
#
loop_
_entity.id
_entity.type
_entity.pdbx_description
1 polymer ?
#
loop_
_entity_poly.entity_id
_entity_poly.type
_entity_poly.pdbx_seq_one_letter_code
_entity_poly.pdbx_strand_id
1 'polypeptide(L)'
;MDVSPEYIKMCDCPEIQKRRGAWSAHDYEYLDIHIPYDTPLVDGMKVGEAIWLPRQDQLQAMVDADWTGELLRRFYNWCKDYGFTTKVRKSMEQLWLAFVMKELHNKAWGRDGWE
;
A
#
# COMPACT_ATOMS: atom_id res chain seq x y z
N MET A 1 -5.54 -7.75 -7.13
CA MET A 1 -5.39 -6.43 -6.53
C MET A 1 -6.60 -6.13 -5.67
N ASP A 2 -6.35 -5.75 -4.42
CA ASP A 2 -7.37 -5.20 -3.53
C ASP A 2 -7.77 -3.78 -3.98
N VAL A 3 -9.06 -3.57 -4.24
CA VAL A 3 -9.66 -2.27 -4.58
C VAL A 3 -10.77 -1.90 -3.58
N SER A 4 -10.74 -2.50 -2.39
CA SER A 4 -11.70 -2.20 -1.33
C SER A 4 -11.55 -0.75 -0.86
N PRO A 5 -12.65 -0.10 -0.43
CA PRO A 5 -12.61 1.25 0.11
C PRO A 5 -11.61 1.41 1.26
N GLU A 6 -11.47 0.37 2.07
CA GLU A 6 -10.52 0.33 3.18
C GLU A 6 -9.08 0.39 2.68
N TYR A 7 -8.73 -0.42 1.66
CA TYR A 7 -7.39 -0.42 1.11
C TYR A 7 -7.05 0.90 0.42
N ILE A 8 -8.01 1.50 -0.29
CA ILE A 8 -7.86 2.83 -0.87
C ILE A 8 -7.56 3.86 0.22
N LYS A 9 -8.32 3.83 1.32
CA LYS A 9 -8.10 4.72 2.49
C LYS A 9 -6.73 4.49 3.15
N MET A 10 -6.28 3.24 3.25
CA MET A 10 -4.95 2.91 3.76
C MET A 10 -3.83 3.44 2.86
N CYS A 11 -4.02 3.42 1.54
CA CYS A 11 -3.05 3.90 0.57
C CYS A 11 -3.00 5.42 0.47
N ASP A 12 -4.09 6.12 0.79
CA ASP A 12 -4.18 7.59 0.77
C ASP A 12 -3.43 8.24 1.94
N CYS A 13 -2.12 8.02 1.98
CA CYS A 13 -1.21 8.65 2.95
C CYS A 13 0.09 9.11 2.28
N PRO A 14 0.73 10.18 2.79
CA PRO A 14 1.94 10.73 2.19
C PRO A 14 3.10 9.73 2.09
N GLU A 15 3.22 8.81 3.04
CA GLU A 15 4.28 7.79 3.10
C GLU A 15 4.28 6.90 1.86
N ILE A 16 3.09 6.48 1.42
CA ILE A 16 2.89 5.62 0.26
C ILE A 16 2.84 6.44 -1.02
N GLN A 17 2.04 7.51 -1.05
CA GLN A 17 1.82 8.28 -2.28
C GLN A 17 3.09 8.99 -2.79
N LYS A 18 4.03 9.37 -1.90
CA LYS A 18 5.33 9.93 -2.32
C LYS A 18 6.20 8.93 -3.08
N ARG A 19 5.99 7.62 -2.91
CA ARG A 19 6.76 6.58 -3.60
C ARG A 19 6.27 6.29 -5.02
N ARG A 20 5.13 6.89 -5.43
CA ARG A 20 4.55 6.74 -6.77
C ARG A 20 5.54 7.04 -7.90
N GLY A 21 6.41 8.03 -7.74
CA GLY A 21 7.39 8.45 -8.77
C GLY A 21 8.68 7.62 -8.86
N ALA A 22 8.89 6.65 -7.96
CA ALA A 22 10.05 5.77 -7.99
C ALA A 22 9.88 4.58 -8.97
N TRP A 23 8.67 4.39 -9.51
CA TRP A 23 8.31 3.33 -10.45
C TRP A 23 8.07 3.97 -11.82
N SER A 24 8.71 3.43 -12.86
CA SER A 24 8.96 4.16 -14.11
C SER A 24 7.73 4.28 -15.01
N ALA A 25 7.78 5.19 -15.98
CA ALA A 25 6.79 5.38 -17.06
C ALA A 25 6.38 4.08 -17.81
N HIS A 26 7.18 3.01 -17.75
CA HIS A 26 6.84 1.70 -18.33
C HIS A 26 5.90 0.84 -17.48
N ASP A 27 5.65 1.21 -16.22
CA ASP A 27 4.62 0.60 -15.38
C ASP A 27 3.23 1.22 -15.64
N TYR A 28 3.13 2.23 -16.51
CA TYR A 28 1.91 3.03 -16.72
C TYR A 28 0.85 2.37 -17.61
N GLU A 29 1.18 1.27 -18.29
CA GLU A 29 0.18 0.39 -18.93
C GLU A 29 -0.67 -0.36 -17.88
N TYR A 30 -0.21 -0.43 -16.63
CA TYR A 30 -0.89 -1.03 -15.48
C TYR A 30 -0.95 -0.04 -14.32
N LEU A 31 -1.36 1.20 -14.60
CA LEU A 31 -1.71 2.14 -13.54
C LEU A 31 -2.97 1.66 -12.84
N ASP A 32 -2.73 0.88 -11.78
CA ASP A 32 -3.68 0.53 -10.74
C ASP A 32 -4.01 1.77 -9.89
N ILE A 33 -4.61 2.77 -10.55
CA ILE A 33 -5.10 4.01 -9.97
C ILE A 33 -6.56 3.83 -9.64
N HIS A 34 -6.97 4.19 -8.43
CA HIS A 34 -8.37 4.46 -8.17
C HIS A 34 -8.71 5.90 -8.58
N ILE A 35 -9.67 6.05 -9.49
CA ILE A 35 -10.27 7.32 -9.89
C ILE A 35 -11.62 7.43 -9.17
N PRO A 36 -11.85 8.44 -8.31
CA PRO A 36 -13.16 8.66 -7.71
C PRO A 36 -14.23 8.84 -8.79
N TYR A 37 -15.39 8.18 -8.62
CA TYR A 37 -16.48 8.13 -9.62
C TYR A 37 -17.03 9.51 -10.04
N ASP A 38 -16.84 10.55 -9.22
CA ASP A 38 -17.36 11.90 -9.49
C ASP A 38 -16.39 12.79 -10.31
N THR A 39 -15.29 12.24 -10.80
CA THR A 39 -14.32 12.99 -11.61
C THR A 39 -14.71 12.88 -13.09
N PRO A 40 -15.24 13.94 -13.74
CA PRO A 40 -15.58 13.87 -15.16
C PRO A 40 -14.32 13.55 -15.97
N LEU A 41 -14.40 12.51 -16.81
CA LEU A 41 -13.36 12.12 -17.76
C LEU A 41 -13.26 13.20 -18.86
N VAL A 42 -12.62 14.31 -18.53
CA VAL A 42 -12.27 15.36 -19.48
C VAL A 42 -10.82 15.16 -19.88
N ASP A 43 -10.59 15.19 -21.20
CA ASP A 43 -9.29 15.17 -21.87
C ASP A 43 -8.32 16.12 -21.14
N GLY A 44 -7.36 15.57 -20.38
CA GLY A 44 -6.42 16.35 -19.55
C GLY A 44 -6.49 16.17 -18.02
N MET A 45 -6.66 14.93 -17.52
CA MET A 45 -6.58 14.63 -16.09
C MET A 45 -5.28 15.16 -15.45
N LYS A 46 -5.41 15.95 -14.38
CA LYS A 46 -4.27 16.29 -13.53
C LYS A 46 -3.89 15.03 -12.74
N VAL A 47 -2.69 14.53 -12.98
CA VAL A 47 -2.05 13.39 -12.31
C VAL A 47 -2.10 13.44 -10.76
N GLY A 48 -2.46 14.58 -10.16
CA GLY A 48 -2.52 14.81 -8.71
C GLY A 48 -3.74 14.27 -7.95
N GLU A 49 -4.79 13.78 -8.59
CA GLU A 49 -6.00 13.26 -7.90
C GLU A 49 -6.08 11.72 -7.83
N ALA A 50 -5.13 11.04 -8.47
CA ALA A 50 -5.05 9.59 -8.54
C ALA A 50 -4.36 9.00 -7.30
N ILE A 51 -5.06 8.15 -6.54
CA ILE A 51 -4.47 7.36 -5.44
C ILE A 51 -3.78 6.14 -6.04
N TRP A 52 -2.48 6.01 -5.80
CA TRP A 52 -1.72 4.82 -6.16
C TRP A 52 -2.04 3.67 -5.21
N LEU A 53 -2.42 2.52 -5.77
CA LEU A 53 -2.68 1.29 -5.02
C LEU A 53 -1.52 0.30 -5.27
N PRO A 54 -0.51 0.25 -4.38
CA PRO A 54 0.62 -0.64 -4.60
C PRO A 54 0.18 -2.10 -4.59
N ARG A 55 0.75 -2.91 -5.48
CA ARG A 55 0.60 -4.37 -5.44
C ARG A 55 1.50 -4.99 -4.37
N GLN A 56 1.25 -6.27 -4.08
CA GLN A 56 2.04 -7.01 -3.09
C GLN A 56 3.54 -7.04 -3.43
N ASP A 57 3.91 -7.26 -4.68
CA ASP A 57 5.31 -7.26 -5.14
C ASP A 57 5.98 -5.90 -4.90
N GLN A 58 5.26 -4.81 -5.19
CA GLN A 58 5.73 -3.45 -4.96
C GLN A 58 5.89 -3.15 -3.47
N LEU A 59 4.94 -3.58 -2.63
CA LEU A 59 5.03 -3.45 -1.17
C LEU A 59 6.22 -4.23 -0.60
N GLN A 60 6.45 -5.45 -1.08
CA GLN A 60 7.59 -6.28 -0.68
C GLN A 60 8.92 -5.62 -1.06
N ALA A 61 9.00 -5.06 -2.27
CA ALA A 61 10.18 -4.35 -2.75
C ALA A 61 10.47 -3.03 -1.99
N MET A 62 9.49 -2.45 -1.28
CA MET A 62 9.73 -1.29 -0.42
C MET A 62 10.56 -1.61 0.82
N VAL A 63 10.51 -2.87 1.26
CA VAL A 63 11.22 -3.33 2.46
C VAL A 63 12.60 -3.81 2.03
N ASP A 64 13.60 -3.03 2.37
CA ASP A 64 14.99 -3.39 2.11
C ASP A 64 15.37 -4.60 2.97
N ALA A 65 15.63 -5.73 2.30
CA ALA A 65 15.99 -7.00 2.91
C ALA A 65 17.04 -7.69 2.05
N ASP A 66 18.12 -8.13 2.69
CA ASP A 66 19.29 -8.72 2.01
C ASP A 66 18.93 -9.97 1.17
N TRP A 67 17.87 -10.68 1.55
CA TRP A 67 17.37 -11.86 0.84
C TRP A 67 15.91 -12.16 1.21
N THR A 68 15.22 -12.92 0.35
CA THR A 68 13.77 -13.20 0.48
C THR A 68 13.38 -13.84 1.82
N GLY A 69 14.22 -14.73 2.38
CA GLY A 69 13.88 -15.38 3.64
C GLY A 69 13.98 -14.45 4.85
N GLU A 70 14.82 -13.41 4.80
CA GLU A 70 14.84 -12.39 5.84
C GLU A 70 13.56 -11.54 5.81
N LEU A 71 13.12 -11.16 4.60
CA LEU A 71 11.84 -10.46 4.42
C LEU A 71 10.68 -11.29 5.00
N LEU A 72 10.61 -12.58 4.65
CA LEU A 72 9.58 -13.49 5.16
C LEU A 72 9.67 -13.68 6.67
N ARG A 73 10.88 -13.77 7.24
CA ARG A 73 11.10 -13.89 8.69
C ARG A 73 10.61 -12.66 9.43
N ARG A 74 10.94 -11.45 8.96
CA ARG A 74 10.48 -10.18 9.53
C ARG A 74 8.96 -10.06 9.47
N PHE A 75 8.38 -10.35 8.30
CA PHE A 75 6.94 -10.37 8.10
C PHE A 75 6.25 -11.37 9.02
N TYR A 76 6.78 -12.59 9.14
CA TYR A 76 6.23 -13.63 10.02
C TYR A 76 6.27 -13.22 11.49
N ASN A 77 7.40 -12.69 11.96
CA ASN A 77 7.53 -12.22 13.34
C ASN A 77 6.54 -11.10 13.64
N TRP A 78 6.43 -10.12 12.74
CA TRP A 78 5.42 -9.07 12.88
C TRP A 78 3.99 -9.64 12.88
N CYS A 79 3.70 -10.61 12.01
CA CYS A 79 2.40 -11.27 11.98
C CYS A 79 2.08 -11.98 13.30
N LYS A 80 3.06 -12.69 13.86
CA LYS A 80 2.95 -13.39 15.15
C LYS A 80 2.67 -12.42 16.29
N ASP A 81 3.34 -11.27 16.31
CA ASP A 81 3.25 -10.32 17.42
C ASP A 81 2.05 -9.36 17.28
N TYR A 82 1.66 -9.00 16.06
CA TYR A 82 0.68 -7.93 15.77
C TYR A 82 -0.32 -8.23 14.65
N GLY A 83 0.04 -9.06 13.66
CA GLY A 83 -0.72 -9.18 12.42
C GLY A 83 -1.95 -10.10 12.50
N PHE A 84 -1.88 -11.21 13.25
CA PHE A 84 -3.00 -12.17 13.34
C PHE A 84 -4.10 -11.79 14.32
N THR A 85 -3.87 -10.79 15.19
CA THR A 85 -4.84 -10.36 16.20
C THR A 85 -5.82 -9.30 15.67
N THR A 86 -5.49 -8.64 14.55
CA THR A 86 -6.36 -7.62 13.95
C THR A 86 -7.37 -8.25 12.99
N LYS A 87 -8.62 -8.40 13.42
CA LYS A 87 -9.80 -8.82 12.60
C LYS A 87 -10.09 -7.92 11.37
N VAL A 88 -9.23 -6.93 11.09
CA VAL A 88 -9.50 -5.79 10.21
C VAL A 88 -8.88 -5.99 8.81
N ARG A 89 -7.83 -6.81 8.67
CA ARG A 89 -7.12 -6.97 7.39
C ARG A 89 -7.63 -8.20 6.65
N LYS A 90 -8.30 -7.99 5.52
CA LYS A 90 -9.03 -9.01 4.76
C LYS A 90 -8.30 -9.44 3.48
N SER A 91 -7.24 -8.75 3.09
CA SER A 91 -6.41 -9.08 1.92
C SER A 91 -4.93 -9.14 2.27
N MET A 92 -4.16 -9.76 1.37
CA MET A 92 -2.71 -9.86 1.51
C MET A 92 -2.06 -8.50 1.28
N GLU A 93 -2.60 -7.67 0.38
CA GLU A 93 -2.17 -6.29 0.16
C GLU A 93 -2.37 -5.42 1.41
N GLN A 94 -3.53 -5.49 2.09
CA GLN A 94 -3.75 -4.79 3.36
C GLN A 94 -2.78 -5.23 4.45
N LEU A 95 -2.47 -6.53 4.51
CA LEU A 95 -1.54 -7.09 5.49
C LEU A 95 -0.10 -6.64 5.24
N TRP A 96 0.36 -6.70 3.99
CA TRP A 96 1.69 -6.21 3.60
C TRP A 96 1.82 -4.70 3.76
N LEU A 97 0.78 -3.93 3.41
CA LEU A 97 0.81 -2.49 3.58
C LEU A 97 0.92 -2.12 5.07
N ALA A 98 0.19 -2.80 5.95
CA ALA A 98 0.34 -2.59 7.38
C ALA A 98 1.71 -2.99 7.92
N PHE A 99 2.30 -4.06 7.40
CA PHE A 99 3.68 -4.42 7.72
C PHE A 99 4.67 -3.34 7.25
N VAL A 100 4.55 -2.87 6.00
CA VAL A 100 5.39 -1.79 5.44
C VAL A 100 5.29 -0.51 6.29
N MET A 101 4.06 -0.13 6.67
CA MET A 101 3.84 1.06 7.50
C MET A 101 4.42 0.89 8.90
N LYS A 102 4.39 -0.32 9.46
CA LYS A 102 5.06 -0.59 10.72
C LYS A 102 6.58 -0.57 10.58
N GLU A 103 7.12 -1.22 9.56
CA GLU A 103 8.56 -1.42 9.40
C GLU A 103 9.30 -0.14 9.01
N LEU A 104 8.72 0.65 8.10
CA LEU A 104 9.37 1.84 7.53
C LEU A 104 8.95 3.14 8.22
N HIS A 105 7.78 3.16 8.84
CA HIS A 105 7.18 4.38 9.40
C HIS A 105 6.76 4.23 10.87
N ASN A 106 6.92 3.05 11.47
CA ASN A 106 6.48 2.72 12.83
C ASN A 106 5.00 2.98 13.12
N LYS A 107 4.15 3.02 12.07
CA LYS A 107 2.72 3.30 12.21
C LYS A 107 1.88 2.03 12.28
N ALA A 108 0.73 2.11 12.94
CA ALA A 108 -0.29 1.07 12.96
C ALA A 108 -1.61 1.59 12.38
N TRP A 109 -2.36 0.70 11.72
CA TRP A 109 -3.70 1.05 11.23
C TRP A 109 -4.71 0.96 12.39
N GLY A 110 -5.21 2.11 12.82
CA GLY A 110 -6.25 2.27 13.85
C GLY A 110 -7.66 2.25 13.26
N ARG A 111 -8.62 2.84 13.98
CA ARG A 111 -10.02 2.94 13.51
C ARG A 111 -10.16 3.95 12.37
N ASP A 112 -9.45 5.07 12.47
CA ASP A 112 -9.67 6.23 11.60
C ASP A 112 -8.51 6.49 10.62
N GLY A 113 -7.35 5.86 10.81
CA GLY A 113 -6.20 5.99 9.92
C GLY A 113 -4.91 5.39 10.49
N TRP A 114 -3.76 5.84 9.99
CA TRP A 114 -2.43 5.48 10.48
C TRP A 114 -2.05 6.30 11.73
N GLU A 115 -1.68 5.62 12.82
CA GLU A 115 -1.23 6.20 14.10
C GLU A 115 0.23 5.84 14.42
#